data_AF-A0A925P2I9-F1
#
_entry.id   AF-A0A925P2I9-F1
#
_cell.length_a   1.000
_cell.length_b   1.000
_cell.length_c   1.000
_cell.angle_alpha   90.00
_cell.angle_beta   90.00
_cell.angle_gamma   90.00
#
_symmetry.space_group_name_H-M   'P 1'
#
loop_
_entity.id
_entity.type
_entity.pdbx_description
1 polymer ?
#
loop_
_entity_poly.entity_id
_entity_poly.type
_entity_poly.pdbx_seq_one_letter_code
_entity_poly.pdbx_strand_id
1 'polypeptide(L)' 'GIEVVGDIVQNTYEYGLNGKVLAASFKTVDQIYRVSMAGAHSATISPELLHQLIKHPMTDIGVKQFELDAEGLYDIEF' A
#
# COMPACT_ATOMS: atom_id res chain seq x y z
N GLY A 1 12.40 10.01 -8.96
CA GLY A 1 12.36 8.76 -8.18
C GLY A 1 11.34 7.81 -8.77
N ILE A 2 10.05 8.14 -8.61
CA ILE A 2 8.94 7.34 -9.17
C ILE A 2 9.08 7.10 -10.68
N GLU A 3 9.37 8.14 -11.47
CA GLU A 3 9.53 8.02 -12.93
C GLU A 3 10.65 7.04 -13.30
N VAL A 4 11.80 7.12 -12.61
CA VAL A 4 12.93 6.19 -12.79
C VAL A 4 12.52 4.74 -12.53
N VAL A 5 11.65 4.49 -11.54
CA VAL A 5 11.11 3.14 -11.33
C VAL A 5 10.30 2.70 -12.55
N GLY A 6 9.44 3.56 -13.08
CA GLY A 6 8.65 3.29 -14.29
C GLY A 6 9.54 2.94 -15.48
N ASP A 7 10.59 3.72 -15.73
CA ASP A 7 11.54 3.46 -16.81
C ASP A 7 12.24 2.09 -16.65
N ILE A 8 12.63 1.74 -15.42
CA ILE A 8 13.27 0.45 -15.13
C ILE A 8 12.28 -0.71 -15.36
N VAL A 9 11.02 -0.56 -14.91
CA VAL A 9 9.97 -1.57 -15.11
C VAL A 9 9.72 -1.78 -16.60
N GLN A 10 9.56 -0.70 -17.35
CA GLN A 10 9.36 -0.73 -18.80
C GLN A 10 10.52 -1.42 -19.50
N ASN A 11 11.77 -1.03 -19.21
CA ASN A 11 12.95 -1.66 -19.80
C ASN A 11 13.05 -3.16 -19.45
N THR A 12 12.72 -3.53 -18.22
CA THR A 12 12.73 -4.94 -17.79
C THR A 12 11.79 -5.77 -18.65
N TYR A 13 10.60 -5.24 -18.96
CA TYR A 13 9.64 -5.88 -19.84
C TYR A 13 10.08 -5.88 -21.32
N GLU A 14 10.47 -4.72 -21.85
CA GLU A 14 10.83 -4.55 -23.26
C GLU A 14 12.00 -5.43 -23.71
N TYR A 15 13.02 -5.58 -22.86
CA TYR A 15 14.19 -6.40 -23.15
C TYR A 15 14.08 -7.84 -22.65
N GLY A 16 12.92 -8.25 -22.12
CA GLY A 16 12.70 -9.61 -21.63
C GLY A 16 13.64 -10.01 -20.50
N LEU A 17 13.99 -9.07 -19.62
CA LEU A 17 14.89 -9.33 -18.50
C LEU A 17 14.15 -10.15 -17.43
N ASN A 18 14.76 -11.23 -16.95
CA ASN A 18 14.19 -12.05 -15.86
C ASN A 18 14.22 -11.36 -14.49
N GLY A 19 14.82 -10.16 -14.39
CA GLY A 19 14.93 -9.40 -13.15
C GLY A 19 13.58 -8.89 -12.66
N LYS A 20 13.48 -8.64 -11.35
CA LYS A 20 12.32 -7.99 -10.73
C LYS A 20 12.74 -6.69 -10.08
N VAL A 21 11.88 -5.68 -10.19
CA VAL A 21 12.12 -4.35 -9.62
C VAL A 21 11.72 -4.35 -8.14
N LEU A 22 12.69 -4.12 -7.26
CA LEU A 22 12.49 -3.91 -5.82
C LEU A 22 12.70 -2.43 -5.49
N ALA A 23 11.61 -1.72 -5.19
CA ALA A 23 11.65 -0.31 -4.85
C ALA A 23 11.97 -0.10 -3.36
N ALA A 24 12.67 0.98 -3.05
CA ALA A 24 13.20 1.24 -1.71
C ALA A 24 13.30 2.76 -1.43
N SER A 25 13.73 3.10 -0.21
CA SER A 25 14.04 4.48 0.21
C SER A 25 12.84 5.44 0.16
N PHE A 26 11.73 5.00 0.73
CA PHE A 26 10.53 5.83 0.85
C PHE A 26 10.62 6.80 2.03
N LYS A 27 9.97 7.96 1.87
CA LYS A 27 9.76 8.99 2.89
C LYS A 27 8.28 9.28 3.13
N THR A 28 7.42 8.94 2.17
CA THR A 28 5.97 9.17 2.26
C THR A 28 5.19 7.97 1.74
N VAL A 29 3.95 7.83 2.20
CA VAL A 29 2.99 6.82 1.72
C VAL A 29 2.65 7.01 0.24
N ASP A 30 2.56 8.26 -0.24
CA ASP A 30 2.28 8.57 -1.66
C ASP A 30 3.36 8.00 -2.60
N GLN A 31 4.63 8.01 -2.19
CA GLN A 31 5.69 7.40 -3.00
C GLN A 31 5.50 5.89 -3.17
N ILE A 32 5.08 5.21 -2.11
CA ILE A 32 4.81 3.76 -2.13
C ILE A 32 3.65 3.48 -3.09
N TYR A 33 2.55 4.23 -2.97
CA TYR A 33 1.40 4.13 -3.86
C TYR A 33 1.80 4.35 -5.33
N ARG A 34 2.47 5.45 -5.65
CA ARG A 34 2.85 5.80 -7.03
C ARG A 34 3.84 4.80 -7.64
N VAL A 35 4.77 4.28 -6.85
CA VAL A 35 5.70 3.23 -7.28
C VAL A 35 4.98 1.91 -7.56
N SER A 36 3.96 1.56 -6.77
CA SER A 36 3.11 0.40 -7.05
C SER A 36 2.36 0.56 -8.38
N MET A 37 1.84 1.76 -8.66
CA MET A 37 1.17 2.09 -9.92
C MET A 37 2.14 2.11 -11.12
N ALA A 38 3.43 2.40 -10.88
CA ALA A 38 4.48 2.33 -11.89
C ALA A 38 4.94 0.89 -12.22
N GLY A 39 4.36 -0.13 -11.57
CA GLY A 39 4.64 -1.55 -11.86
C GLY A 39 5.85 -2.13 -11.12
N ALA A 40 6.28 -1.52 -10.01
CA ALA A 40 7.29 -2.14 -9.15
C ALA A 40 6.80 -3.51 -8.64
N HIS A 41 7.67 -4.52 -8.69
CA HIS A 41 7.31 -5.90 -8.35
C HIS A 41 7.30 -6.16 -6.84
N SER A 42 8.11 -5.39 -6.11
CA SER A 42 8.24 -5.50 -4.66
C SER A 42 8.74 -4.17 -4.08
N ALA A 43 8.56 -3.99 -2.76
CA ALA A 43 9.03 -2.81 -2.05
C ALA A 43 9.59 -3.18 -0.68
N THR A 44 10.66 -2.50 -0.26
CA THR A 44 11.12 -2.51 1.14
C THR A 44 10.70 -1.20 1.82
N ILE A 45 9.91 -1.32 2.88
CA ILE A 45 9.21 -0.22 3.54
C ILE A 45 9.59 -0.23 5.02
N SER A 46 9.87 0.94 5.60
CA SER A 46 10.13 1.04 7.04
C SER A 46 8.88 0.69 7.85
N PRO A 47 9.01 0.14 9.08
CA PRO A 47 7.85 -0.19 9.91
C PRO A 47 6.90 1.00 10.14
N GLU A 48 7.46 2.20 10.29
CA GLU A 48 6.68 3.44 10.45
C GLU A 48 5.80 3.73 9.24
N LEU A 49 6.38 3.73 8.03
CA LEU A 49 5.61 3.97 6.80
C LEU A 49 4.61 2.85 6.52
N LEU A 50 4.95 1.60 6.86
CA LEU A 50 4.04 0.47 6.72
C LEU A 50 2.79 0.63 7.61
N HIS A 51 2.97 1.06 8.87
CA HIS A 51 1.85 1.35 9.76
C HIS A 51 1.00 2.54 9.28
N GLN A 52 1.63 3.56 8.67
CA GLN A 52 0.89 4.67 8.08
C GLN A 52 0.10 4.23 6.84
N LEU A 53 0.68 3.35 6.01
CA LEU A 53 0.07 2.86 4.78
C LEU A 53 -1.24 2.10 5.01
N ILE A 54 -1.34 1.31 6.09
CA ILE A 54 -2.53 0.51 6.40
C ILE A 54 -3.65 1.29 7.11
N LYS A 55 -3.39 2.52 7.57
CA LYS A 55 -4.35 3.31 8.34
C LYS A 55 -5.09 4.30 7.44
N HIS A 56 -6.41 4.35 7.58
CA HIS A 56 -7.25 5.34 6.92
C HIS A 56 -8.42 5.78 7.81
N PRO A 57 -8.64 7.10 8.02
CA PRO A 57 -9.67 7.58 8.94
C PRO A 57 -11.09 7.07 8.64
N MET A 58 -11.44 6.92 7.37
CA MET A 58 -12.76 6.39 6.99
C MET A 58 -12.92 4.90 7.29
N THR A 59 -11.81 4.15 7.35
CA THR A 59 -11.84 2.74 7.75
C THR A 59 -12.17 2.65 9.24
N ASP A 60 -11.50 3.46 10.08
CA ASP A 60 -11.76 3.50 11.52
C ASP A 60 -13.22 3.93 11.82
N ILE A 61 -13.71 4.95 11.11
CA ILE A 61 -15.10 5.41 11.23
C ILE A 61 -16.07 4.31 10.80
N GLY A 62 -15.79 3.64 9.67
CA GLY A 62 -16.65 2.58 9.15
C GLY A 62 -16.76 1.39 10.10
N VAL A 63 -15.64 0.93 10.65
CA VAL A 63 -15.61 -0.17 11.63
C VAL A 63 -16.41 0.21 12.87
N LYS A 64 -16.17 1.41 13.42
CA LYS A 64 -16.90 1.89 14.60
C LYS A 64 -18.41 2.01 14.34
N GLN A 65 -18.81 2.47 13.16
CA GLN A 65 -20.23 2.56 12.82
C GLN A 65 -20.86 1.17 12.75
N PHE A 66 -20.17 0.18 12.19
CA PHE A 66 -20.65 -1.20 12.17
C PHE A 66 -20.82 -1.79 13.57
N GLU A 67 -19.90 -1.51 14.50
CA GLU A 67 -20.02 -1.93 15.89
C GLU A 67 -21.27 -1.34 16.56
N LEU A 68 -21.52 -0.03 16.38
CA LEU A 68 -22.69 0.66 16.92
C LEU A 68 -24.01 0.15 16.32
N ASP A 69 -24.03 -0.09 15.00
CA ASP A 69 -25.23 -0.58 14.32
C ASP A 69 -25.56 -2.04 14.70
N ALA A 70 -24.55 -2.82 15.10
CA ALA A 70 -24.70 -4.21 15.54
C ALA A 70 -25.05 -4.34 17.03
N GLU A 71 -24.87 -3.29 17.83
CA GLU A 71 -25.13 -3.30 19.27
C GLU A 71 -26.60 -3.66 19.57
N GLY A 72 -26.81 -4.73 20.32
CA GLY A 72 -28.15 -5.23 20.68
C GLY A 72 -28.88 -6.00 19.57
N LEU A 73 -28.28 -6.18 18.39
CA LEU A 73 -28.84 -7.02 17.33
C LEU A 73 -28.57 -8.52 17.58
N TYR A 74 -27.45 -8.83 18.23
CA TYR A 74 -27.01 -10.19 18.55
C TYR A 74 -26.66 -10.30 20.03
N ASP A 75 -26.87 -11.47 20.63
CA ASP A 75 -26.47 -11.78 22.01
C ASP A 75 -24.94 -12.04 22.13
N ILE A 76 -24.13 -11.15 21.55
CA ILE A 76 -22.66 -11.16 21.61
C ILE A 76 -22.16 -9.75 21.89
N GLU A 77 -21.22 -9.63 22.83
CA GLU A 77 -20.50 -8.37 23.08
C GLU A 77 -19.45 -8.17 21.99
N PHE A 78 -19.51 -7.00 21.33
CA PHE A 78 -18.52 -6.53 20.35
C PHE A 78 -17.52 -5.59 21.02
#